data_AF-A0A2K9IBM3-F1
#
_entry.id   AF-A0A2K9IBM3-F1
#
_cell.length_a   1.000
_cell.length_b   1.000
_cell.length_c   1.000
_cell.angle_alpha   90.00
_cell.angle_beta   90.00
_cell.angle_gamma   90.00
#
_symmetry.space_group_name_H-M   'P 1'
#
loop_
_entity.id
_entity.type
_entity.pdbx_description
1 polymer ?
#
loop_
_entity_poly.entity_id
_entity_poly.type
_entity_poly.pdbx_seq_one_letter_code
_entity_poly.pdbx_strand_id
1 'polypeptide(L)'
;MKNFRLKSILWLVLIGCAFGMMVNVASSWIPQTTITAQASKKLTQAQKIKKINAKLSKANRAAKNWIAYRESGYSYTARNGKCYGRYQLLRSYLHGNLSPVNQEKRANTYVKGRYGTWVKAKKFWQHHHWY
;
A
#
# COMPACT_ATOMS: atom_id res chain seq x y z
N MET A 1 -16.34 -10.77 -25.78
CA MET A 1 -15.49 -11.71 -25.01
C MET A 1 -14.34 -12.13 -25.91
N LYS A 2 -13.13 -11.63 -25.68
CA LYS A 2 -11.95 -12.01 -26.46
C LYS A 2 -10.85 -12.36 -25.47
N ASN A 3 -10.65 -13.67 -25.32
CA ASN A 3 -9.68 -14.30 -24.44
C ASN A 3 -8.43 -14.55 -25.29
N PHE A 4 -7.33 -13.88 -24.99
CA PHE A 4 -6.04 -14.20 -25.62
C PHE A 4 -5.15 -14.87 -24.57
N ARG A 5 -4.93 -16.17 -24.74
CA ARG A 5 -3.92 -16.94 -24.01
C ARG A 5 -2.70 -17.05 -24.92
N LEU A 6 -1.52 -16.64 -24.46
CA LEU A 6 -0.27 -17.19 -24.98
C LEU A 6 0.76 -17.32 -23.86
N LYS A 7 1.43 -18.48 -23.87
CA LYS A 7 2.26 -19.08 -22.84
C LYS A 7 3.70 -18.52 -22.87
N SER A 8 4.30 -18.49 -21.69
CA SER A 8 5.71 -18.69 -21.30
C SER A 8 6.85 -18.28 -22.24
N ILE A 9 7.85 -17.57 -21.70
CA ILE A 9 9.29 -17.90 -21.87
C ILE A 9 10.08 -17.43 -20.63
N LEU A 10 10.81 -18.40 -20.09
CA LEU A 10 11.87 -18.35 -19.10
C LEU A 10 13.06 -17.53 -19.62
N TRP A 11 13.60 -16.62 -18.80
CA TRP A 11 14.96 -16.09 -19.00
C TRP A 11 15.79 -16.30 -17.74
N LEU A 12 16.63 -17.33 -17.81
CA LEU A 12 17.81 -17.55 -16.98
C LEU A 12 18.89 -16.57 -17.44
N VAL A 13 19.37 -15.71 -16.54
CA VAL A 13 20.59 -14.93 -16.77
C VAL A 13 21.58 -15.28 -15.67
N LEU A 14 22.47 -16.22 -16.00
CA LEU A 14 23.75 -16.42 -15.35
C LEU A 14 24.72 -15.43 -16.00
N ILE A 15 25.21 -14.45 -15.25
CA ILE A 15 26.40 -13.68 -15.62
C ILE A 15 27.33 -13.73 -14.41
N GLY A 16 28.36 -14.57 -14.56
CA GLY A 16 29.55 -14.50 -13.72
C GLY A 16 30.39 -13.29 -14.12
N CYS A 17 30.86 -12.56 -13.12
CA CYS A 17 32.05 -11.74 -13.24
C CYS A 17 33.03 -12.22 -12.17
N ALA A 18 34.03 -12.98 -12.61
CA ALA A 18 35.29 -13.09 -11.92
C ALA A 18 36.04 -11.78 -12.14
N PHE A 19 36.44 -11.09 -11.07
CA PHE A 19 37.51 -10.09 -11.14
C PHE A 19 38.14 -9.89 -9.76
N GLY A 20 39.46 -10.12 -9.68
CA GLY A 20 40.36 -9.46 -8.73
C GLY A 20 40.65 -10.17 -7.41
N MET A 21 41.59 -11.13 -7.42
CA MET A 21 42.47 -11.35 -6.27
C MET A 21 43.62 -10.33 -6.33
N MET A 22 43.87 -9.60 -5.24
CA MET A 22 45.19 -9.42 -4.61
C MET A 22 45.15 -8.30 -3.57
N VAL A 23 45.20 -8.66 -2.28
CA VAL A 23 46.05 -7.97 -1.31
C VAL A 23 46.65 -9.03 -0.38
N ASN A 24 47.97 -9.11 -0.35
CA ASN A 24 48.76 -9.86 0.61
C ASN A 24 49.49 -8.81 1.46
N VAL A 25 49.36 -8.86 2.80
CA VAL A 25 50.48 -8.79 3.76
C VAL A 25 49.96 -8.78 5.21
N ALA A 26 50.71 -9.46 6.07
CA ALA A 26 50.78 -9.35 7.54
C ALA A 26 49.74 -10.11 8.39
N SER A 27 50.22 -11.24 8.90
CA SER A 27 49.74 -11.97 10.06
C SER A 27 49.61 -11.05 11.29
N SER A 28 48.39 -10.89 11.80
CA SER A 28 48.15 -10.75 13.24
C SER A 28 46.77 -11.33 13.58
N TRP A 29 46.76 -12.18 14.60
CA TRP A 29 45.58 -12.88 15.09
C TRP A 29 44.61 -11.87 15.70
N ILE A 30 43.43 -11.72 15.08
CA ILE A 30 42.30 -11.01 15.66
C ILE A 30 41.02 -11.75 15.20
N PRO A 31 40.14 -12.21 16.10
CA PRO A 31 38.84 -12.74 15.70
C PRO A 31 37.99 -11.59 15.16
N GLN A 32 37.94 -11.44 13.84
CA GLN A 32 37.09 -10.44 13.18
C GLN A 32 35.63 -10.88 13.30
N THR A 33 34.88 -10.15 14.12
CA THR A 33 33.43 -10.27 14.25
C THR A 33 32.79 -9.99 12.89
N THR A 34 32.12 -10.99 12.31
CA THR A 34 31.32 -10.84 11.09
C THR A 34 30.07 -10.02 11.41
N ILE A 35 30.11 -8.72 11.14
CA ILE A 35 28.90 -7.88 11.14
C ILE A 35 28.05 -8.28 9.94
N THR A 36 27.04 -9.13 10.17
CA THR A 36 25.99 -9.38 9.20
C THR A 36 25.11 -8.14 9.10
N ALA A 37 25.26 -7.37 8.02
CA ALA A 37 24.34 -6.29 7.68
C ALA A 37 22.96 -6.88 7.35
N GLN A 38 22.09 -6.99 8.35
CA GLN A 38 20.68 -7.33 8.16
C GLN A 38 20.00 -6.14 7.45
N ALA A 39 19.95 -6.17 6.12
CA ALA A 39 19.18 -5.24 5.33
C ALA A 39 17.70 -5.32 5.74
N SER A 40 17.25 -4.35 6.54
CA SER A 40 15.85 -4.28 6.98
C SER A 40 14.94 -4.12 5.76
N LYS A 41 14.16 -5.16 5.46
CA LYS A 41 13.29 -5.19 4.28
C LYS A 41 12.13 -4.19 4.47
N LYS A 42 12.26 -2.99 3.91
CA LYS A 42 11.23 -1.95 3.95
C LYS A 42 9.98 -2.44 3.22
N LEU A 43 8.84 -2.47 3.92
CA LEU A 43 7.56 -2.88 3.34
C LEU A 43 7.15 -1.97 2.16
N THR A 44 6.70 -2.60 1.08
CA THR A 44 6.13 -1.90 -0.08
C THR A 44 4.82 -1.21 0.28
N GLN A 45 4.41 -0.25 -0.54
CA GLN A 45 3.15 0.48 -0.34
C GLN A 45 1.94 -0.46 -0.31
N ALA A 46 1.86 -1.40 -1.26
CA ALA A 46 0.78 -2.38 -1.34
C ALA A 46 0.71 -3.26 -0.08
N GLN A 47 1.86 -3.68 0.46
CA GLN A 47 1.92 -4.45 1.70
C GLN A 47 1.41 -3.63 2.90
N LYS A 48 1.77 -2.34 2.99
CA LYS A 48 1.28 -1.44 4.03
C LYS A 48 -0.24 -1.29 3.97
N ILE A 49 -0.79 -1.06 2.77
CA ILE A 49 -2.24 -0.94 2.55
C ILE A 49 -2.95 -2.25 2.92
N LYS A 50 -2.42 -3.40 2.48
CA LYS A 50 -2.94 -4.72 2.85
C LYS A 50 -2.99 -4.88 4.37
N LYS A 51 -1.91 -4.54 5.09
CA LYS A 51 -1.86 -4.61 6.56
C LYS A 51 -2.87 -3.68 7.22
N ILE A 52 -3.06 -2.47 6.71
CA ILE A 52 -4.08 -1.52 7.21
C ILE A 52 -5.48 -2.11 7.10
N ASN A 53 -5.80 -2.70 5.94
CA ASN A 53 -7.13 -3.24 5.66
C ASN A 53 -7.37 -4.64 6.22
N ALA A 54 -6.32 -5.39 6.57
CA ALA A 54 -6.44 -6.70 7.19
C ALA A 54 -7.18 -6.66 8.54
N LYS A 55 -7.13 -5.53 9.26
CA LYS A 55 -7.84 -5.33 10.54
C LYS A 55 -9.36 -5.19 10.39
N LEU A 56 -9.86 -5.00 9.17
CA LEU A 56 -11.29 -4.88 8.90
C LEU A 56 -11.91 -6.26 8.65
N SER A 57 -13.15 -6.48 9.10
CA SER A 57 -13.92 -7.67 8.72
C SER A 57 -14.16 -7.72 7.20
N LYS A 58 -14.47 -8.90 6.67
CA LYS A 58 -14.75 -9.10 5.22
C LYS A 58 -15.86 -8.15 4.73
N ALA A 59 -16.94 -8.00 5.49
CA ALA A 59 -18.03 -7.08 5.18
C ALA A 59 -17.59 -5.62 5.14
N ASN A 60 -16.78 -5.19 6.11
CA ASN A 60 -16.26 -3.82 6.13
C ASN A 60 -15.30 -3.55 4.94
N ARG A 61 -14.47 -4.51 4.55
CA ARG A 61 -13.62 -4.36 3.34
C ARG A 61 -14.46 -4.25 2.07
N ALA A 62 -15.51 -5.05 1.93
CA ALA A 62 -16.42 -4.99 0.79
C ALA A 62 -17.15 -3.64 0.73
N ALA A 63 -17.67 -3.16 1.86
CA ALA A 63 -18.32 -1.84 1.94
C ALA A 63 -17.33 -0.70 1.65
N LYS A 64 -16.10 -0.78 2.18
CA LYS A 64 -15.03 0.18 1.89
C LYS A 64 -14.69 0.26 0.40
N ASN A 65 -14.54 -0.89 -0.26
CA ASN A 65 -14.31 -0.91 -1.70
C ASN A 65 -15.50 -0.33 -2.48
N TRP A 66 -16.73 -0.64 -2.06
CA TRP A 66 -17.92 -0.07 -2.69
C TRP A 66 -17.96 1.45 -2.60
N ILE A 67 -17.66 2.04 -1.42
CA ILE A 67 -17.56 3.50 -1.26
C ILE A 67 -16.45 4.06 -2.15
N ALA A 68 -15.24 3.47 -2.12
CA ALA A 68 -14.13 3.93 -2.96
C ALA A 68 -14.45 3.97 -4.46
N TYR A 69 -15.26 3.02 -4.94
CA TYR A 69 -15.73 3.02 -6.32
C TYR A 69 -16.66 4.20 -6.61
N ARG A 70 -17.65 4.44 -5.73
CA ARG A 70 -18.64 5.52 -5.90
C ARG A 70 -18.01 6.90 -5.77
N GLU A 71 -17.07 7.07 -4.86
CA GLU A 71 -16.42 8.35 -4.58
C GLU A 71 -15.43 8.76 -5.67
N SER A 72 -14.63 7.82 -6.21
CA SER A 72 -13.55 8.20 -7.14
C SER A 72 -13.17 7.16 -8.18
N GLY A 73 -13.95 6.10 -8.34
CA GLY A 73 -13.56 4.98 -9.20
C GLY A 73 -12.23 4.37 -8.78
N TYR A 74 -11.94 4.32 -7.47
CA TYR A 74 -10.70 3.79 -6.87
C TYR A 74 -9.45 4.66 -6.96
N SER A 75 -9.51 5.83 -7.58
CA SER A 75 -8.33 6.67 -7.81
C SER A 75 -7.84 7.36 -6.53
N TYR A 76 -6.57 7.14 -6.17
CA TYR A 76 -5.90 7.84 -5.06
C TYR A 76 -5.51 9.29 -5.40
N THR A 77 -5.69 9.72 -6.64
CA THR A 77 -5.30 11.05 -7.13
C THR A 77 -6.47 11.87 -7.63
N ALA A 78 -7.71 11.34 -7.56
CA ALA A 78 -8.92 12.06 -7.92
C ALA A 78 -9.07 13.36 -7.11
N ARG A 79 -9.58 14.41 -7.76
CA ARG A 79 -9.74 15.75 -7.17
C ARG A 79 -11.13 16.26 -7.47
N ASN A 80 -11.82 16.72 -6.43
CA ASN A 80 -13.11 17.39 -6.57
C ASN A 80 -13.21 18.52 -5.53
N GLY A 81 -13.00 19.77 -5.98
CA GLY A 81 -12.96 20.93 -5.10
C GLY A 81 -11.99 20.78 -3.92
N LYS A 82 -12.54 20.78 -2.69
CA LYS A 82 -11.78 20.63 -1.44
C LYS A 82 -11.46 19.18 -1.08
N CYS A 83 -12.02 18.20 -1.80
CA CYS A 83 -11.86 16.77 -1.56
C CYS A 83 -10.75 16.16 -2.42
N TYR A 84 -10.11 15.10 -1.90
CA TYR A 84 -8.99 14.43 -2.57
C TYR A 84 -8.98 12.91 -2.35
N GLY A 85 -8.64 12.20 -3.41
CA GLY A 85 -8.17 10.81 -3.39
C GLY A 85 -9.28 9.77 -3.35
N ARG A 86 -8.91 8.56 -2.91
CA ARG A 86 -9.72 7.34 -3.09
C ARG A 86 -11.09 7.36 -2.42
N TYR A 87 -11.20 8.15 -1.35
CA TYR A 87 -12.40 8.25 -0.52
C TYR A 87 -12.93 9.69 -0.50
N GLN A 88 -12.46 10.55 -1.41
CA GLN A 88 -12.83 11.96 -1.50
C GLN A 88 -12.89 12.68 -0.14
N LEU A 89 -11.90 12.44 0.72
CA LEU A 89 -11.81 13.14 2.01
C LEU A 89 -11.41 14.59 1.79
N LEU A 90 -11.91 15.51 2.63
CA LEU A 90 -11.39 16.88 2.69
C LEU A 90 -9.86 16.86 2.85
N ARG A 91 -9.16 17.69 2.09
CA ARG A 91 -7.69 17.77 2.12
C ARG A 91 -7.15 18.04 3.52
N SER A 92 -7.89 18.80 4.34
CA SER A 92 -7.56 19.05 5.74
C SER A 92 -7.44 17.75 6.54
N TYR A 93 -8.31 16.76 6.33
CA TYR A 93 -8.24 15.47 7.03
C TYR A 93 -7.04 14.60 6.65
N LEU A 94 -6.36 14.90 5.54
CA LEU A 94 -5.15 14.23 5.12
C LEU A 94 -3.88 14.82 5.76
N HIS A 95 -3.99 15.95 6.49
CA HIS A 95 -2.88 16.63 7.18
C HIS A 95 -1.66 16.84 6.25
N GLY A 96 -1.91 17.27 5.00
CA GLY A 96 -0.86 17.48 3.99
C GLY A 96 -0.26 16.22 3.36
N ASN A 97 -0.48 15.03 3.94
CA ASN A 97 0.04 13.78 3.41
C ASN A 97 -0.97 13.10 2.48
N LEU A 98 -0.81 13.28 1.17
CA LEU A 98 -1.71 12.73 0.15
C LEU A 98 -1.39 11.28 -0.24
N SER A 99 -0.46 10.60 0.44
CA SER A 99 -0.06 9.24 0.06
C SER A 99 -1.22 8.24 0.21
N PRO A 100 -1.31 7.22 -0.67
CA PRO A 100 -2.31 6.16 -0.56
C PRO A 100 -2.37 5.51 0.84
N VAL A 101 -1.21 5.30 1.48
CA VAL A 101 -1.14 4.73 2.84
C VAL A 101 -1.80 5.65 3.87
N ASN A 102 -1.59 6.96 3.77
CA ASN A 102 -2.24 7.90 4.67
C ASN A 102 -3.75 7.97 4.40
N GLN A 103 -4.16 8.03 3.14
CA GLN A 103 -5.58 8.01 2.76
C GLN A 103 -6.31 6.80 3.36
N GLU A 104 -5.71 5.60 3.27
CA GLU A 104 -6.27 4.37 3.85
C GLU A 104 -6.44 4.44 5.37
N LYS A 105 -5.46 5.03 6.08
CA LYS A 105 -5.53 5.22 7.54
C LYS A 105 -6.59 6.26 7.91
N ARG A 106 -6.54 7.44 7.29
CA ARG A 106 -7.44 8.56 7.59
C ARG A 106 -8.88 8.21 7.26
N ALA A 107 -9.13 7.49 6.17
CA ALA A 107 -10.46 7.00 5.82
C ALA A 107 -10.99 6.01 6.87
N ASN A 108 -10.16 5.06 7.33
CA ASN A 108 -10.57 4.15 8.41
C ASN A 108 -10.88 4.89 9.71
N THR A 109 -10.07 5.87 10.09
CA THR A 109 -10.31 6.71 11.28
C THR A 109 -11.59 7.54 11.13
N TYR A 110 -11.78 8.20 9.98
CA TYR A 110 -12.96 8.99 9.68
C TYR A 110 -14.24 8.16 9.77
N VAL A 111 -14.26 7.00 9.11
CA VAL A 111 -15.42 6.08 9.15
C VAL A 111 -15.69 5.57 10.55
N LYS A 112 -14.64 5.22 11.29
CA LYS A 112 -14.80 4.76 12.68
C LYS A 112 -15.41 5.85 13.57
N GLY A 113 -14.99 7.10 13.42
CA GLY A 113 -15.51 8.22 14.22
C GLY A 113 -16.92 8.65 13.82
N ARG A 114 -17.19 8.74 12.51
CA ARG A 114 -18.47 9.27 11.99
C ARG A 114 -19.58 8.23 11.89
N TYR A 115 -19.24 7.03 11.42
CA TYR A 115 -20.23 5.99 11.09
C TYR A 115 -20.09 4.74 11.97
N GLY A 116 -18.99 4.61 12.71
CA GLY A 116 -18.60 3.40 13.45
C GLY A 116 -18.01 2.30 12.56
N THR A 117 -18.69 1.93 11.48
CA THR A 117 -18.25 0.87 10.55
C THR A 117 -18.42 1.26 9.09
N TRP A 118 -17.64 0.62 8.21
CA TRP A 118 -17.76 0.83 6.76
C TRP A 118 -19.11 0.35 6.22
N VAL A 119 -19.70 -0.68 6.82
CA VAL A 119 -21.06 -1.13 6.47
C VAL A 119 -22.09 -0.04 6.77
N LYS A 120 -21.99 0.62 7.95
CA LYS A 120 -22.87 1.75 8.30
C LYS A 120 -22.63 2.96 7.39
N ALA A 121 -21.37 3.26 7.07
CA ALA A 121 -21.03 4.32 6.11
C ALA A 121 -21.64 4.06 4.72
N LYS A 122 -21.60 2.81 4.23
CA LYS A 122 -22.24 2.44 2.98
C LYS A 122 -23.76 2.63 3.05
N LYS A 123 -24.40 2.18 4.12
CA LYS A 123 -25.85 2.37 4.30
C LYS A 123 -26.21 3.86 4.29
N PHE A 124 -25.46 4.68 5.01
CA PHE A 124 -25.61 6.14 5.00
C PHE A 124 -25.53 6.70 3.57
N TRP A 125 -24.48 6.35 2.83
CA TRP A 125 -24.31 6.75 1.44
C TRP A 125 -25.51 6.38 0.58
N GLN A 126 -26.05 5.17 0.72
CA GLN A 126 -27.18 4.69 -0.09
C GLN A 126 -28.45 5.51 0.13
N HIS A 127 -28.63 6.09 1.32
CA HIS A 127 -29.79 6.93 1.63
C HIS A 127 -29.58 8.41 1.28
N HIS A 128 -28.35 8.92 1.44
CA HIS A 128 -28.08 10.35 1.32
C HIS A 128 -27.33 10.75 0.05
N HIS A 129 -26.75 9.78 -0.65
CA HIS A 129 -25.94 9.97 -1.86
C HIS A 129 -24.67 10.82 -1.67
N TRP A 130 -24.14 10.87 -0.44
CA TRP A 130 -22.85 11.50 -0.11
C TRP A 130 -22.10 10.75 1.03
N TYR A 131 -20.81 11.07 1.19
CA TYR A 131 -19.86 10.41 2.10
C TYR A 131 -19.07 11.39 3.00
#